data_AF-A0AAV5MHW2-F1
#
_entry.id   AF-A0AAV5MHW2-F1
#
_cell.length_a   1.000
_cell.length_b   1.000
_cell.length_c   1.000
_cell.angle_alpha   90.00
_cell.angle_beta   90.00
_cell.angle_gamma   90.00
#
_symmetry.space_group_name_H-M   'P 1'
#
loop_
_entity.id
_entity.type
_entity.pdbx_description
1 polymer ?
#
loop_
_entity_poly.entity_id
_entity_poly.type
_entity_poly.pdbx_seq_one_letter_code
_entity_poly.pdbx_strand_id
1 'polypeptide(L)'
;MNKTKSTRVLPYPTQNLTEHYTIGNTLGQGQFGTTYLCTHKSTGQRYACKSIPKRKLICQEDYDDVWREIQIMHHLSEHPNVVRIRDTYEDQSCVHLVMELCEGGELFDRIVRKGHYSEREAAKLIKTIVGVVEACHSLGVMHRDLKPENFLFDTVEEDAALKATDFGLSVFYKPGLIHFLGLVLFASYWVYYFI
;
A
#
# COMPACT_ATOMS: atom_id res chain seq x y z
N MET A 1 -19.60 0.82 34.41
CA MET A 1 -18.49 1.73 34.05
C MET A 1 -18.40 1.79 32.53
N ASN A 2 -18.90 2.87 31.93
CA ASN A 2 -18.79 3.09 30.49
C ASN A 2 -17.32 3.40 30.16
N LYS A 3 -16.59 2.42 29.61
CA LYS A 3 -15.32 2.71 28.94
C LYS A 3 -15.67 3.59 27.74
N THR A 4 -15.26 4.85 27.78
CA THR A 4 -15.24 5.71 26.60
C THR A 4 -14.48 4.95 25.51
N LYS A 5 -15.17 4.56 24.43
CA LYS A 5 -14.50 3.93 23.28
C LYS A 5 -13.44 4.90 22.79
N SER A 6 -12.19 4.48 22.83
CA SER A 6 -11.06 5.26 22.35
C SER A 6 -11.22 5.45 20.84
N THR A 7 -11.47 6.68 20.39
CA THR A 7 -11.54 7.05 18.96
C THR A 7 -10.16 7.23 18.33
N ARG A 8 -9.18 6.47 18.82
CA ARG A 8 -7.81 6.47 18.31
C ARG A 8 -7.50 5.17 17.60
N VAL A 9 -6.84 5.29 16.46
CA VAL A 9 -6.30 4.14 15.71
C VAL A 9 -4.94 3.74 16.28
N LEU A 10 -4.05 4.71 16.52
CA LEU A 10 -2.73 4.44 17.05
C LEU A 10 -2.80 4.17 18.57
N PRO A 11 -2.07 3.17 19.08
CA PRO A 11 -2.04 2.86 20.51
C PRO A 11 -1.26 3.88 21.33
N TYR A 12 -0.63 4.87 20.69
CA TYR A 12 0.18 5.92 21.30
C TYR A 12 -0.16 7.29 20.68
N PRO A 13 -0.02 8.39 21.45
CA PRO A 13 -0.15 9.73 20.89
C PRO A 13 1.03 10.05 19.96
N THR A 14 0.77 10.83 18.91
CA THR A 14 1.79 11.33 17.98
C THR A 14 1.82 12.85 17.98
N GLN A 15 2.93 13.44 17.53
CA GLN A 15 3.00 14.86 17.21
C GLN A 15 2.17 15.19 15.96
N ASN A 16 2.00 16.47 15.63
CA ASN A 16 1.37 16.82 14.37
C ASN A 16 2.29 16.48 13.20
N LEU A 17 1.75 15.83 12.16
CA LEU A 17 2.47 15.53 10.92
C LEU A 17 3.16 16.78 10.35
N THR A 18 2.47 17.92 10.41
CA THR A 18 2.93 19.21 9.86
C THR A 18 4.12 19.80 10.60
N GLU A 19 4.50 19.29 11.77
CA GLU A 19 5.74 19.68 12.44
C GLU A 19 6.97 19.12 11.71
N HIS A 20 6.84 17.94 11.08
CA HIS A 20 7.93 17.21 10.43
C HIS A 20 7.88 17.23 8.90
N TYR A 21 6.67 17.31 8.34
CA TYR A 21 6.45 17.21 6.90
C TYR A 21 5.70 18.43 6.36
N THR A 22 6.03 18.82 5.14
CA THR A 22 5.23 19.73 4.33
C THR A 22 4.39 18.90 3.37
N ILE A 23 3.07 19.07 3.40
CA ILE A 23 2.13 18.38 2.50
C ILE A 23 2.05 19.15 1.18
N GLY A 24 2.22 18.43 0.08
CA GLY A 24 2.18 18.93 -1.29
C GLY A 24 0.90 18.54 -2.02
N ASN A 25 1.03 18.33 -3.34
CA ASN A 25 -0.08 17.99 -4.21
C ASN A 25 -0.64 16.59 -3.94
N THR A 26 -1.90 16.38 -4.30
CA THR A 26 -2.51 15.05 -4.34
C THR A 26 -1.80 14.19 -5.38
N LEU A 27 -1.46 12.95 -5.00
CA LEU A 27 -0.93 11.91 -5.88
C LEU A 27 -2.03 10.95 -6.33
N GLY A 28 -3.01 10.69 -5.47
CA GLY A 28 -4.14 9.81 -5.79
C GLY A 28 -5.22 9.83 -4.71
N GLN A 29 -6.40 9.34 -5.06
CA GLN A 29 -7.52 9.20 -4.12
C GLN A 29 -8.03 7.77 -4.17
N GLY A 30 -7.88 7.06 -3.05
CA GLY A 30 -8.38 5.70 -2.87
C GLY A 30 -9.68 5.65 -2.08
N GLN A 31 -10.19 4.43 -1.88
CA GLN A 31 -11.39 4.17 -1.09
C GLN A 31 -11.26 4.75 0.33
N PHE A 32 -10.13 4.48 0.99
CA PHE A 32 -9.92 4.80 2.40
C PHE A 32 -9.45 6.24 2.65
N GLY A 33 -8.86 6.90 1.66
CA GLY A 33 -8.23 8.19 1.89
C GLY A 33 -7.60 8.81 0.65
N THR A 34 -6.92 9.91 0.86
CA THR A 34 -6.22 10.64 -0.20
C THR A 34 -4.72 10.55 0.07
N THR A 35 -3.96 10.21 -0.96
CA THR A 35 -2.50 10.16 -0.91
C THR A 35 -1.94 11.46 -1.46
N TYR A 36 -1.05 12.09 -0.69
CA TYR A 36 -0.40 13.35 -1.03
C TYR A 36 1.11 13.14 -1.17
N LEU A 37 1.75 13.95 -1.99
CA LEU A 37 3.20 14.15 -1.88
C LEU A 37 3.46 14.81 -0.53
N CYS A 38 4.48 14.37 0.19
CA CYS A 38 4.98 15.10 1.34
C CYS A 38 6.51 15.15 1.35
N THR A 39 7.05 16.21 1.94
CA THR A 39 8.49 16.44 2.02
C THR A 39 8.90 16.59 3.47
N HIS A 40 9.84 15.77 3.92
CA HIS A 40 10.39 15.87 5.27
C HIS A 40 11.20 17.16 5.40
N LYS A 41 10.82 18.02 6.35
CA LYS A 41 11.30 19.41 6.43
C LYS A 41 12.79 19.54 6.66
N SER A 42 13.37 18.68 7.50
CA SER A 42 14.79 18.79 7.87
C SER A 42 15.73 18.16 6.85
N THR A 43 15.29 17.13 6.12
CA THR A 43 16.15 16.42 5.16
C THR A 43 15.85 16.75 3.70
N GLY A 44 14.70 17.38 3.41
CA GLY A 44 14.23 17.62 2.05
C GLY A 44 13.76 16.34 1.31
N GLN A 45 13.80 15.18 1.98
CA GLN A 45 13.45 13.91 1.37
C GLN A 45 11.93 13.82 1.12
N ARG A 46 11.57 13.34 -0.07
CA ARG A 46 10.17 13.21 -0.53
C ARG A 46 9.59 11.84 -0.22
N TYR A 47 8.30 11.82 0.08
CA TYR A 47 7.50 10.68 0.51
C TYR A 47 6.07 10.77 -0.01
N ALA A 48 5.33 9.66 0.07
CA ALA A 48 3.89 9.64 -0.11
C ALA A 48 3.21 9.61 1.26
N CYS A 49 2.14 10.38 1.46
CA CYS A 49 1.37 10.41 2.70
C CYS A 49 -0.10 10.08 2.41
N LYS A 50 -0.54 8.88 2.79
CA LYS A 50 -1.95 8.48 2.74
C LYS A 50 -2.66 9.01 3.99
N SER A 51 -3.60 9.92 3.80
CA SER A 51 -4.41 10.51 4.87
C SER A 51 -5.82 9.93 4.85
N ILE A 52 -6.20 9.25 5.93
CA ILE A 52 -7.48 8.58 6.14
C ILE A 52 -8.33 9.43 7.09
N PRO A 53 -9.40 10.10 6.61
CA PRO A 53 -10.24 10.93 7.45
C PRO A 53 -11.02 10.10 8.47
N LYS A 54 -10.95 10.46 9.76
CA LYS A 54 -11.68 9.78 10.84
C LYS A 54 -13.20 9.81 10.66
N ARG A 55 -13.72 10.81 9.97
CA ARG A 55 -15.14 10.88 9.58
C ARG A 55 -15.59 9.72 8.67
N LYS A 56 -14.66 9.02 8.00
CA LYS A 56 -14.92 7.81 7.23
C LYS A 56 -14.91 6.54 8.09
N LEU A 57 -14.44 6.62 9.34
CA LEU A 57 -14.37 5.50 10.29
C LEU A 57 -15.63 5.53 11.16
N ILE A 58 -16.64 4.77 10.74
CA ILE A 58 -18.01 4.82 11.27
C ILE A 58 -18.16 3.86 12.46
N CYS A 59 -17.55 2.68 12.37
CA CYS A 59 -17.62 1.65 13.40
C CYS A 59 -16.22 1.24 13.91
N GLN A 60 -16.16 0.41 14.95
CA GLN A 60 -14.87 0.04 15.57
C GLN A 60 -14.00 -0.77 14.59
N GLU A 61 -14.64 -1.58 13.77
CA GLU A 61 -14.02 -2.39 12.74
C GLU A 61 -13.23 -1.53 11.74
N ASP A 62 -13.71 -0.33 11.40
CA ASP A 62 -12.97 0.60 10.52
C ASP A 62 -11.66 1.08 11.17
N TYR A 63 -11.65 1.33 12.49
CA TYR A 63 -10.44 1.72 13.21
C TYR A 63 -9.46 0.54 13.29
N ASP A 64 -9.98 -0.66 13.53
CA ASP A 64 -9.20 -1.88 13.62
C ASP A 64 -8.60 -2.25 12.25
N ASP A 65 -9.31 -1.96 11.15
CA ASP A 65 -8.84 -2.18 9.77
C ASP A 65 -7.68 -1.24 9.42
N VAL A 66 -7.76 0.05 9.76
CA VAL A 66 -6.63 0.98 9.56
C VAL A 66 -5.42 0.59 10.41
N TRP A 67 -5.63 0.18 11.66
CA TRP A 67 -4.54 -0.31 12.50
C TRP A 67 -3.89 -1.57 11.91
N ARG A 68 -4.70 -2.50 11.38
CA ARG A 68 -4.20 -3.71 10.72
C ARG A 68 -3.39 -3.40 9.47
N GLU A 69 -3.83 -2.43 8.65
CA GLU A 69 -3.08 -1.96 7.49
C GLU A 69 -1.66 -1.52 7.90
N ILE A 70 -1.56 -0.67 8.94
CA ILE A 70 -0.27 -0.20 9.48
C ILE A 70 0.60 -1.38 9.93
N GLN A 71 0.02 -2.34 10.66
CA GLN A 71 0.75 -3.52 11.14
C GLN A 71 1.27 -4.38 9.98
N ILE A 72 0.45 -4.61 8.95
CA ILE A 72 0.81 -5.39 7.77
C ILE A 72 1.95 -4.72 7.01
N MET A 73 1.85 -3.40 6.78
CA MET A 73 2.90 -2.65 6.10
C MET A 73 4.23 -2.69 6.84
N HIS A 74 4.23 -2.56 8.17
CA HIS A 74 5.44 -2.76 8.97
C HIS A 74 5.99 -4.18 8.84
N HIS A 75 5.12 -5.19 8.86
CA HIS A 75 5.52 -6.59 8.77
C HIS A 75 6.17 -6.95 7.42
N LEU A 76 5.77 -6.27 6.34
CA LEU A 76 6.28 -6.47 4.98
C LEU A 76 7.40 -5.48 4.56
N SER A 77 7.74 -4.52 5.42
CA SER A 77 8.58 -3.35 5.09
C SER A 77 10.02 -3.65 4.63
N GLU A 78 10.50 -4.87 4.84
CA GLU A 78 11.84 -5.32 4.41
C GLU A 78 11.84 -5.98 3.03
N HIS A 79 10.66 -6.23 2.43
CA HIS A 79 10.58 -6.81 1.09
C HIS A 79 10.80 -5.73 0.01
N PRO A 80 11.75 -5.90 -0.93
CA PRO A 80 12.14 -4.86 -1.88
C PRO A 80 11.01 -4.42 -2.84
N ASN A 81 10.08 -5.34 -3.14
CA ASN A 81 8.93 -5.10 -4.01
C ASN A 81 7.64 -4.75 -3.25
N VAL A 82 7.72 -4.31 -1.99
CA VAL A 82 6.57 -3.80 -1.22
C VAL A 82 6.89 -2.37 -0.77
N VAL A 83 5.88 -1.50 -0.85
CA VAL A 83 5.99 -0.11 -0.37
C VAL A 83 6.33 -0.07 1.12
N ARG A 84 7.50 0.49 1.45
CA ARG A 84 7.95 0.67 2.82
C ARG A 84 7.17 1.79 3.52
N ILE A 85 6.58 1.46 4.66
CA ILE A 85 6.07 2.47 5.61
C ILE A 85 7.23 3.05 6.41
N ARG A 86 7.25 4.38 6.55
CA ARG A 86 8.28 5.11 7.28
C ARG A 86 7.79 5.54 8.66
N ASP A 87 6.72 6.34 8.68
CA ASP A 87 6.19 6.96 9.91
C ASP A 87 4.65 6.91 9.89
N THR A 88 4.03 6.95 11.07
CA THR A 88 2.58 7.11 11.22
C THR A 88 2.25 8.25 12.17
N TYR A 89 1.20 8.99 11.84
CA TYR A 89 0.71 10.12 12.63
C TYR A 89 -0.80 10.06 12.75
N GLU A 90 -1.33 10.54 13.86
CA GLU A 90 -2.76 10.65 14.10
C GLU A 90 -3.08 11.99 14.75
N ASP A 91 -3.98 12.74 14.13
CA ASP A 91 -4.53 13.98 14.67
C ASP A 91 -6.03 13.84 14.99
N GLN A 92 -6.70 14.96 15.28
CA GLN A 92 -8.13 14.96 15.61
C GLN A 92 -9.03 14.55 14.43
N SER A 93 -8.55 14.73 13.21
CA SER A 93 -9.32 14.62 11.96
C SER A 93 -8.92 13.43 11.09
N CYS A 94 -7.66 13.00 11.13
CA CYS A 94 -7.11 12.03 10.20
C CYS A 94 -6.08 11.10 10.87
N VAL A 95 -5.88 9.94 10.24
CA VAL A 95 -4.70 9.08 10.42
C VAL A 95 -3.85 9.20 9.16
N HIS A 96 -2.54 9.35 9.31
CA HIS A 96 -1.58 9.60 8.23
C HIS A 96 -0.51 8.52 8.20
N LEU A 97 -0.35 7.89 7.04
CA LEU A 97 0.68 6.88 6.78
C LEU A 97 1.71 7.51 5.85
N VAL A 98 2.92 7.75 6.34
CA VAL A 98 4.05 8.23 5.54
C VAL A 98 4.81 7.03 4.99
N MET A 99 4.94 6.96 3.68
CA MET A 99 5.42 5.80 2.93
C MET A 99 6.46 6.25 1.90
N GLU A 100 7.31 5.33 1.45
CA GLU A 100 8.18 5.61 0.31
C GLU A 100 7.37 6.08 -0.92
N LEU A 101 7.97 7.00 -1.69
CA LEU A 101 7.35 7.58 -2.86
C LEU A 101 7.78 6.81 -4.11
N CYS A 102 6.82 6.21 -4.81
CA CYS A 102 7.03 5.63 -6.13
C CYS A 102 6.74 6.67 -7.22
N GLU A 103 7.76 7.11 -7.97
CA GLU A 103 7.64 8.16 -8.99
C GLU A 103 7.50 7.60 -10.42
N GLY A 104 7.67 6.30 -10.60
CA GLY A 104 7.63 5.62 -11.90
C GLY A 104 6.25 5.40 -12.50
N GLY A 105 5.19 5.74 -11.76
CA GLY A 105 3.80 5.57 -12.16
C GLY A 105 3.30 4.12 -12.07
N GLU A 106 2.06 3.91 -12.49
CA GLU A 106 1.37 2.63 -12.43
C GLU A 106 1.91 1.62 -13.44
N LEU A 107 1.83 0.34 -13.08
CA LEU A 107 2.25 -0.75 -13.95
C LEU A 107 1.51 -0.73 -15.29
N PHE A 108 0.19 -0.59 -15.25
CA PHE A 108 -0.66 -0.63 -16.43
C PHE A 108 -0.33 0.50 -17.41
N ASP A 109 -0.22 1.72 -16.91
CA ASP A 109 0.13 2.90 -17.73
C ASP A 109 1.46 2.71 -18.46
N ARG A 110 2.44 2.08 -17.81
CA ARG A 110 3.74 1.84 -18.41
C ARG A 110 3.70 0.76 -19.48
N ILE A 111 2.90 -0.28 -19.27
CA ILE A 111 2.64 -1.33 -20.27
C ILE A 111 2.00 -0.70 -21.51
N VAL A 112 0.93 0.07 -21.32
CA VAL A 112 0.21 0.76 -22.41
C VAL A 112 1.13 1.72 -23.16
N ARG A 113 1.93 2.52 -22.45
CA ARG A 113 2.85 3.50 -23.06
C ARG A 113 3.96 2.85 -23.89
N LYS A 114 4.48 1.68 -23.45
CA LYS A 114 5.52 0.95 -24.19
C LYS A 114 4.98 0.34 -25.49
N GLY A 115 3.67 0.05 -25.56
CA GLY A 115 2.95 -0.43 -26.75
C GLY A 115 3.22 -1.90 -27.09
N HIS A 116 4.47 -2.37 -27.00
CA HIS A 116 4.83 -3.77 -27.17
C HIS A 116 5.60 -4.27 -25.94
N TYR A 117 5.09 -5.32 -25.32
CA TYR A 117 5.75 -6.06 -24.25
C TYR A 117 6.05 -7.46 -24.77
N SER A 118 7.32 -7.86 -24.77
CA SER A 118 7.66 -9.25 -25.09
C SER A 118 7.22 -10.19 -23.98
N GLU A 119 6.96 -11.45 -24.33
CA GLU A 119 6.64 -12.51 -23.35
C GLU A 119 7.71 -12.59 -22.25
N ARG A 120 8.99 -12.38 -22.62
CA ARG A 120 10.10 -12.36 -21.66
C ARG A 120 9.98 -11.22 -20.64
N GLU A 121 9.53 -10.04 -21.06
CA GLU A 121 9.33 -8.91 -20.16
C GLU A 121 8.09 -9.11 -19.28
N ALA A 122 7.01 -9.63 -19.85
CA ALA A 122 5.82 -10.01 -19.10
C ALA A 122 6.15 -11.06 -18.03
N ALA A 123 6.90 -12.09 -18.39
CA ALA A 123 7.33 -13.13 -17.45
C ALA A 123 8.16 -12.58 -16.28
N LYS A 124 9.00 -11.55 -16.50
CA LYS A 124 9.73 -10.87 -15.41
C LYS A 124 8.78 -10.15 -14.46
N LEU A 125 7.79 -9.42 -14.98
CA LEU A 125 6.79 -8.73 -14.16
C LEU A 125 5.97 -9.72 -13.33
N ILE A 126 5.48 -10.79 -13.97
CA ILE A 126 4.71 -11.84 -13.30
C ILE A 126 5.55 -12.49 -12.20
N LYS A 127 6.83 -12.78 -12.45
CA LYS A 127 7.73 -13.31 -11.43
C LYS A 127 7.83 -12.39 -10.22
N THR A 128 7.94 -11.08 -10.43
CA THR A 128 7.98 -10.10 -9.33
C THR A 128 6.67 -10.07 -8.55
N ILE A 129 5.53 -10.06 -9.25
CA ILE A 129 4.19 -10.06 -8.63
C ILE A 129 3.99 -11.34 -7.79
N VAL A 130 4.35 -12.50 -8.34
CA VAL A 130 4.29 -13.77 -7.61
C VAL A 130 5.22 -13.76 -6.39
N GLY A 131 6.40 -13.16 -6.50
CA GLY A 131 7.31 -12.96 -5.36
C GLY A 131 6.69 -12.12 -4.24
N VAL A 132 5.96 -11.04 -4.58
CA VAL A 132 5.20 -10.26 -3.58
C VAL A 132 4.13 -11.12 -2.90
N VAL A 133 3.38 -11.91 -3.67
CA VAL A 133 2.34 -12.80 -3.14
C VAL A 133 2.95 -13.85 -2.21
N GLU A 134 4.07 -14.46 -2.61
CA GLU A 134 4.82 -15.41 -1.78
C GLU A 134 5.27 -14.75 -0.47
N ALA A 135 5.85 -13.55 -0.53
CA ALA A 135 6.28 -12.81 0.65
C ALA A 135 5.11 -12.55 1.62
N CYS A 136 3.97 -12.06 1.10
CA CYS A 136 2.76 -11.87 1.90
C CYS A 136 2.32 -13.17 2.58
N HIS A 137 2.19 -14.26 1.80
CA HIS A 137 1.70 -15.53 2.31
C HIS A 137 2.66 -16.19 3.30
N SER A 138 3.97 -16.08 3.09
CA SER A 138 5.01 -16.60 4.01
C SER A 138 4.95 -15.96 5.39
N LEU A 139 4.42 -14.73 5.45
CA LEU A 139 4.24 -13.94 6.65
C LEU A 139 2.77 -13.95 7.15
N GLY A 140 1.93 -14.85 6.60
CA GLY A 140 0.54 -15.00 7.01
C GLY A 140 -0.33 -13.79 6.66
N VAL A 141 -0.02 -13.06 5.59
CA VAL A 141 -0.79 -11.90 5.09
C VAL A 141 -1.46 -12.24 3.78
N MET A 142 -2.74 -11.93 3.64
CA MET A 142 -3.47 -11.97 2.37
C MET A 142 -3.77 -10.55 1.92
N HIS A 143 -3.32 -10.16 0.72
CA HIS A 143 -3.47 -8.79 0.22
C HIS A 143 -4.92 -8.42 -0.15
N ARG A 144 -5.66 -9.37 -0.76
CA ARG A 144 -7.08 -9.27 -1.19
C ARG A 144 -7.45 -8.21 -2.24
N ASP A 145 -6.51 -7.39 -2.73
CA ASP A 145 -6.77 -6.36 -3.75
C ASP A 145 -5.57 -6.20 -4.69
N LEU A 146 -5.08 -7.30 -5.26
CA LEU A 146 -3.98 -7.20 -6.22
C LEU A 146 -4.53 -7.00 -7.62
N LYS A 147 -4.19 -5.85 -8.17
CA LYS A 147 -4.58 -5.35 -9.49
C LYS A 147 -3.45 -4.45 -10.01
N PRO A 148 -3.32 -4.24 -11.33
CA PRO A 148 -2.21 -3.46 -11.90
C PRO A 148 -2.02 -2.06 -11.28
N GLU A 149 -3.10 -1.41 -10.86
CA GLU A 149 -3.13 -0.08 -10.24
C GLU A 149 -2.44 -0.06 -8.87
N ASN A 150 -2.41 -1.21 -8.17
CA ASN A 150 -1.74 -1.37 -6.88
C ASN A 150 -0.27 -1.80 -7.03
N PHE A 151 0.30 -1.71 -8.24
CA PHE A 151 1.72 -1.88 -8.49
C PHE A 151 2.29 -0.62 -9.14
N LEU A 152 3.23 0.02 -8.43
CA LEU A 152 3.89 1.24 -8.87
C LEU A 152 5.37 0.95 -9.14
N PHE A 153 5.95 1.65 -10.11
CA PHE A 153 7.39 1.65 -10.29
C PHE A 153 8.05 2.67 -9.37
N ASP A 154 9.14 2.28 -8.73
CA ASP A 154 9.90 3.12 -7.80
C ASP A 154 10.36 4.44 -8.46
N THR A 155 10.93 4.32 -9.67
CA THR A 155 11.44 5.46 -10.45
C THR A 155 10.96 5.40 -11.91
N VAL A 156 11.18 6.50 -12.64
CA VAL A 156 10.82 6.60 -14.07
C VAL A 156 11.75 5.80 -15.00
N GLU A 157 12.89 5.33 -14.49
CA GLU A 157 13.91 4.59 -15.24
C GLU A 157 13.41 3.25 -15.75
N GLU A 158 13.92 2.76 -16.89
CA GLU A 158 13.40 1.56 -17.56
C GLU A 158 13.49 0.28 -16.69
N ASP A 159 14.52 0.19 -15.85
CA ASP A 159 14.83 -0.93 -14.96
C ASP A 159 14.31 -0.75 -13.52
N ALA A 160 13.49 0.27 -13.28
CA ALA A 160 12.91 0.57 -11.97
C ALA A 160 12.23 -0.65 -11.32
N ALA A 161 12.40 -0.76 -10.00
CA ALA A 161 11.76 -1.81 -9.22
C ALA A 161 10.24 -1.64 -9.21
N LEU A 162 9.50 -2.73 -9.41
CA LEU A 162 8.06 -2.78 -9.21
C LEU A 162 7.76 -2.97 -7.71
N LYS A 163 6.86 -2.16 -7.17
CA LYS A 163 6.48 -2.15 -5.76
C LYS A 163 4.97 -2.28 -5.60
N ALA A 164 4.53 -3.24 -4.80
CA ALA A 164 3.14 -3.38 -4.40
C ALA A 164 2.76 -2.34 -3.34
N THR A 165 1.58 -1.77 -3.50
CA THR A 165 1.01 -0.75 -2.61
C THR A 165 -0.43 -1.09 -2.21
N ASP A 166 -0.99 -0.27 -1.33
CA ASP A 166 -2.37 -0.31 -0.83
C ASP A 166 -2.78 -1.62 -0.14
N PHE A 167 -2.35 -1.75 1.12
CA PHE A 167 -2.70 -2.88 1.99
C PHE A 167 -3.99 -2.64 2.79
N GLY A 168 -4.80 -1.64 2.45
CA GLY A 168 -6.01 -1.27 3.21
C GLY A 168 -7.08 -2.38 3.27
N LEU A 169 -7.09 -3.29 2.30
CA LEU A 169 -7.93 -4.48 2.31
C LEU A 169 -7.21 -5.73 2.82
N SER A 170 -5.95 -5.65 3.25
CA SER A 170 -5.19 -6.83 3.63
C SER A 170 -5.58 -7.35 5.02
N VAL A 171 -5.37 -8.65 5.24
CA VAL A 171 -5.64 -9.32 6.53
C VAL A 171 -4.55 -10.30 6.91
N PHE A 172 -4.34 -10.47 8.21
CA PHE A 172 -3.60 -11.62 8.72
C PHE A 172 -4.47 -12.88 8.65
N TYR A 173 -3.86 -14.00 8.31
CA TYR A 173 -4.50 -15.32 8.33
C TYR A 173 -3.53 -16.37 8.88
N LYS A 174 -4.09 -17.48 9.38
CA LYS A 174 -3.31 -18.64 9.78
C LYS A 174 -3.18 -19.60 8.59
N PRO A 175 -1.96 -19.94 8.14
CA PRO A 175 -1.76 -20.98 7.13
C PRO A 175 -2.46 -22.28 7.56
N GLY A 176 -3.31 -22.83 6.68
CA GLY A 176 -4.04 -24.08 6.90
C GLY A 176 -5.53 -23.97 7.30
N LEU A 177 -6.06 -22.76 7.54
CA LEU A 177 -7.47 -22.56 7.93
C LEU A 177 -8.42 -22.18 6.76
N ILE A 178 -7.91 -21.88 5.56
CA ILE A 178 -8.74 -21.56 4.37
C ILE A 178 -8.07 -22.10 3.11
N HIS A 179 -8.82 -22.85 2.29
CA HIS A 179 -8.38 -23.40 1.00
C HIS A 179 -8.09 -22.30 -0.04
N PHE A 180 -7.01 -22.50 -0.79
CA PHE A 180 -6.58 -21.75 -1.98
C PHE A 180 -7.75 -21.43 -2.93
N LEU A 181 -8.22 -20.18 -2.94
CA LEU A 181 -9.05 -19.62 -4.03
C LEU A 181 -8.44 -18.36 -4.66
N GLY A 182 -7.40 -17.77 -4.06
CA GLY A 182 -6.77 -16.56 -4.58
C GLY A 182 -6.00 -16.78 -5.89
N LEU A 183 -5.23 -17.86 -6.01
CA LEU A 183 -4.33 -18.03 -7.16
C LEU A 183 -5.06 -18.26 -8.50
N VAL A 184 -6.27 -18.82 -8.48
CA VAL A 184 -7.02 -19.13 -9.71
C VAL A 184 -7.65 -17.88 -10.34
N LEU A 185 -8.19 -16.95 -9.53
CA LEU A 185 -8.75 -15.70 -10.05
C LEU A 185 -7.65 -14.70 -10.47
N PHE A 186 -6.51 -14.74 -9.79
CA PHE A 186 -5.32 -13.95 -10.13
C PHE A 186 -4.77 -14.28 -11.51
N ALA A 187 -4.60 -15.56 -11.85
CA ALA A 187 -4.10 -15.93 -13.15
C ALA A 187 -5.05 -15.50 -14.28
N SER A 188 -6.37 -15.68 -14.12
CA SER A 188 -7.34 -15.33 -15.15
C SER A 188 -7.43 -13.83 -15.45
N TYR A 189 -7.27 -12.97 -14.43
CA TYR A 189 -7.36 -11.52 -14.65
C TYR A 189 -6.14 -11.02 -15.43
N TRP A 190 -4.94 -11.50 -15.07
CA TRP A 190 -3.70 -11.05 -15.69
C TRP A 190 -3.47 -11.69 -17.07
N VAL A 191 -3.87 -12.94 -17.27
CA VAL A 191 -3.82 -13.58 -18.59
C VAL A 191 -4.62 -12.79 -19.65
N TYR A 192 -5.69 -12.09 -19.27
CA TYR A 192 -6.48 -11.27 -20.21
C TYR A 192 -5.78 -9.98 -20.67
N TYR A 193 -4.78 -9.50 -19.93
CA TYR A 193 -4.08 -8.24 -20.24
C TYR A 193 -2.71 -8.44 -20.91
N PHE A 194 -2.18 -9.67 -20.89
CA PHE A 194 -0.85 -9.99 -21.44
C PHE A 194 -0.90 -10.90 -22.68
N ILE A 195 -2.11 -11.24 -23.17
CA ILE A 195 -2.35 -11.90 -24.46
C ILE A 195 -3.21 -10.96 -25.31
#